data_AF-A0A6V7KX63-F1
#
_entry.id   AF-A0A6V7KX63-F1
#
_cell.length_a   1.000
_cell.length_b   1.000
_cell.length_c   1.000
_cell.angle_alpha   90.00
_cell.angle_beta   90.00
_cell.angle_gamma   90.00
#
_symmetry.space_group_name_H-M   'P 1'
#
loop_
_entity.id
_entity.type
_entity.pdbx_description
1 polymer ?
#
loop_
_entity_poly.entity_id
_entity_poly.type
_entity_poly.pdbx_seq_one_letter_code
_entity_poly.pdbx_strand_id
1 'polypeptide(L)' 'TQFVVDDVSKIIKEAIEVSIGGDAYQHNKVSQWTSNVVESCLASLTKLQKPYKYI' A
#
# COMPACT_ATOMS: atom_id res chain seq x y z
N THR A 1 -15.13 -0.36 17.63
CA THR A 1 -13.80 -0.34 16.99
C THR A 1 -13.98 0.02 15.52
N GLN A 2 -13.71 1.28 15.16
CA GLN A 2 -13.98 1.78 13.80
C GLN A 2 -12.83 1.40 12.85
N PHE A 3 -13.17 0.84 11.71
CA PHE A 3 -12.22 0.65 10.60
C PHE A 3 -11.90 2.05 10.05
N VAL A 4 -10.66 2.50 10.23
CA VAL A 4 -10.26 3.86 9.85
C VAL A 4 -9.84 3.83 8.39
N VAL A 5 -10.82 3.94 7.49
CA VAL A 5 -10.60 4.00 6.03
C VAL A 5 -9.67 5.16 5.67
N ASP A 6 -9.68 6.22 6.46
CA ASP A 6 -8.86 7.42 6.26
C ASP A 6 -7.37 7.12 6.41
N ASP A 7 -6.98 6.45 7.51
CA ASP A 7 -5.62 5.95 7.73
C ASP A 7 -5.19 5.00 6.61
N VAL A 8 -6.06 4.05 6.25
CA VAL A 8 -5.79 3.08 5.17
C VAL A 8 -5.61 3.79 3.83
N SER A 9 -6.47 4.76 3.51
CA SER A 9 -6.36 5.57 2.29
C SER A 9 -5.08 6.39 2.26
N LYS A 10 -4.63 6.89 3.41
CA LYS A 10 -3.39 7.65 3.53
C LYS A 10 -2.17 6.76 3.33
N ILE A 11 -2.16 5.58 3.95
CA ILE A 11 -1.14 4.55 3.79
C ILE A 11 -1.02 4.10 2.33
N ILE A 12 -2.15 3.83 1.66
CA ILE A 12 -2.15 3.40 0.25
C ILE A 12 -1.57 4.51 -0.64
N LYS A 13 -1.96 5.77 -0.41
CA LYS A 13 -1.42 6.91 -1.16
C LYS A 13 0.09 7.05 -0.98
N GLU A 14 0.60 6.98 0.25
CA GLU A 14 2.04 6.99 0.52
C GLU A 14 2.76 5.80 -0.10
N ALA A 15 2.20 4.59 -0.02
CA ALA A 15 2.79 3.38 -0.60
C ALA A 15 2.92 3.47 -2.14
N ILE A 16 1.93 4.08 -2.78
CA ILE A 16 1.94 4.36 -4.23
C ILE A 16 2.95 5.48 -4.53
N GLU A 17 2.97 6.59 -3.79
CA GLU A 17 3.97 7.64 -4.00
C GLU A 17 5.40 7.14 -3.81
N VAL A 18 5.65 6.29 -2.81
CA VAL A 18 6.96 5.69 -2.56
C VAL A 18 7.36 4.70 -3.65
N SER A 19 6.41 3.91 -4.17
CA SER A 19 6.74 2.89 -5.18
C SER A 19 6.83 3.45 -6.60
N ILE A 20 5.98 4.41 -6.96
CA ILE A 20 5.82 4.90 -8.35
C ILE A 20 5.75 6.42 -8.47
N GLY A 21 5.69 7.18 -7.38
CA GLY A 21 5.45 8.63 -7.41
C GLY A 21 6.55 9.46 -8.10
N GLY A 22 7.76 8.92 -8.25
CA GLY A 22 8.88 9.60 -8.92
C GLY A 22 9.40 8.91 -10.19
N ASP A 23 8.95 7.69 -10.49
CA ASP A 23 9.40 6.94 -11.66
C ASP A 23 8.45 7.19 -12.84
N ALA A 24 9.01 7.52 -14.01
CA ALA A 24 8.25 7.51 -15.25
C ALA A 24 7.75 6.09 -15.55
N TYR A 25 6.60 5.96 -16.22
CA TYR A 25 6.02 4.65 -16.53
C TYR A 25 7.02 3.72 -17.24
N GLN A 26 7.44 2.65 -16.55
CA GLN A 26 8.33 1.62 -17.08
C GLN A 26 7.69 0.24 -16.94
N HIS A 27 7.20 -0.32 -18.05
CA HIS A 27 6.50 -1.61 -18.06
C HIS A 27 7.27 -2.75 -17.36
N ASN A 28 8.60 -2.78 -17.48
CA ASN A 28 9.44 -3.79 -16.82
C ASN A 28 9.39 -3.68 -15.28
N LYS A 29 9.37 -2.44 -14.75
CA LYS A 29 9.29 -2.21 -13.30
C LYS A 29 7.87 -2.27 -12.75
N VAL A 30 6.82 -2.20 -13.57
CA VAL A 30 5.41 -2.27 -13.12
C VAL A 30 5.15 -3.53 -12.28
N SER A 31 5.69 -4.69 -12.66
CA SER A 31 5.54 -5.91 -11.87
C SER A 31 6.14 -5.77 -10.47
N GLN A 32 7.32 -5.14 -10.36
CA GLN A 32 8.00 -4.91 -9.08
C GLN A 32 7.27 -3.85 -8.24
N TRP A 33 6.85 -2.75 -8.85
CA TRP A 33 6.09 -1.69 -8.17
C TRP A 33 4.77 -2.22 -7.64
N THR A 34 4.07 -3.06 -8.42
CA THR A 34 2.80 -3.68 -7.98
C THR A 34 3.03 -4.55 -6.74
N SER A 35 4.07 -5.40 -6.75
CA SER A 35 4.42 -6.20 -5.57
C SER A 35 4.78 -5.32 -4.36
N ASN A 36 5.60 -4.29 -4.55
CA ASN A 36 6.00 -3.38 -3.47
C ASN A 36 4.82 -2.61 -2.88
N VAL A 37 3.89 -2.11 -3.73
CA VAL A 37 2.68 -1.40 -3.27
C VAL A 37 1.80 -2.33 -2.45
N VAL A 38 1.55 -3.54 -2.94
CA VAL A 38 0.71 -4.54 -2.25
C VAL A 38 1.33 -4.92 -0.91
N GLU A 39 2.63 -5.22 -0.89
CA GLU A 39 3.34 -5.63 0.32
C GLU A 39 3.39 -4.50 1.36
N SER A 40 3.64 -3.26 0.92
CA SER A 40 3.67 -2.07 1.79
C SER A 40 2.29 -1.73 2.37
N CYS A 41 1.23 -1.87 1.56
CA CYS A 41 -0.15 -1.74 2.03
C CYS A 41 -0.49 -2.82 3.05
N LEU A 42 -0.20 -4.08 2.75
CA LEU A 42 -0.51 -5.22 3.62
C LEU A 42 0.27 -5.15 4.94
N ALA A 43 1.55 -4.75 4.90
CA ALA A 43 2.41 -4.57 6.08
C ALA A 43 1.88 -3.45 7.00
N SER A 44 1.40 -2.36 6.41
CA SER A 44 0.83 -1.24 7.16
C SER A 44 -0.56 -1.59 7.73
N LEU A 45 -1.37 -2.36 7.00
CA LEU A 45 -2.63 -2.91 7.47
C LEU A 45 -2.46 -3.92 8.60
N THR A 46 -1.44 -4.79 8.51
CA THR A 46 -1.11 -5.74 9.59
C THR A 46 -0.54 -5.05 10.83
N LYS A 47 0.22 -3.95 10.67
CA LYS A 47 0.67 -3.10 11.79
C LYS A 47 -0.47 -2.47 12.59
N LEU A 48 -1.63 -2.24 11.98
CA LEU A 48 -2.82 -1.75 12.70
C LEU A 48 -3.35 -2.76 13.73
N GLN A 49 -2.83 -4.01 13.76
CA GLN A 49 -3.14 -5.06 14.74
C GLN A 49 -4.63 -5.25 15.00
N LYS A 50 -5.48 -4.90 14.03
CA LYS A 50 -6.92 -5.10 14.18
C LYS A 50 -7.27 -6.51 13.72
N PRO A 51 -8.19 -7.20 14.41
CA PRO A 51 -8.62 -8.55 14.04
C PRO A 51 -9.55 -8.50 12.83
N TYR A 52 -9.03 -8.06 11.69
CA TYR A 52 -9.72 -8.05 10.40
C TYR A 52 -8.91 -8.85 9.39
N LYS A 53 -9.61 -9.51 8.45
CA LYS A 53 -8.96 -10.09 7.27
C LYS A 53 -8.74 -8.99 6.24
N TYR A 54 -7.48 -8.75 5.89
CA TYR A 54 -7.07 -7.87 4.79
C TYR A 54 -6.80 -8.74 3.56
N ILE A 55 -7.33 -8.35 2.40
CA ILE A 55 -7.18 -9.05 1.10
C ILE A 55 -6.39 -8.13 0.18
#